data_AF-A0A8I1U3K7-F1
#
_entry.id   AF-A0A8I1U3K7-F1
#
_cell.length_a   1.000
_cell.length_b   1.000
_cell.length_c   1.000
_cell.angle_alpha   90.00
_cell.angle_beta   90.00
_cell.angle_gamma   90.00
#
_symmetry.space_group_name_H-M   'P 1'
#
loop_
_entity.id
_entity.type
_entity.pdbx_description
1 polymer ?
#
loop_
_entity_poly.entity_id
_entity_poly.type
_entity_poly.pdbx_seq_one_letter_code
_entity_poly.pdbx_strand_id
1 'polypeptide(L)'
;MITLMLIVLSYFIAVCIGWFIHFFLHCEFFGIPVYKYHLFAHHRNMQIAHHSDLDRYSIIEHFIWLAFIGVCELLVLILIPFEYALIFMITSILYAVMFYYIHDNVHFKHSFLNQFKWFRRLKARHLIHHRHGGIIRFEKHLGEECPNIAFGGPVGGRFIDKLLKAERRN
;
A
#
# COMPACT_ATOMS: atom_id res chain seq x y z
N MET A 1 10.20 19.85 19.31
CA MET A 1 9.53 18.61 19.79
C MET A 1 8.19 18.39 19.09
N ILE A 2 7.28 19.36 19.09
CA ILE A 2 5.96 19.27 18.41
C ILE A 2 6.09 18.91 16.92
N THR A 3 6.96 19.58 16.17
CA THR A 3 7.20 19.29 14.74
C THR A 3 7.61 17.84 14.49
N LEU A 4 8.53 17.29 15.29
CA LEU A 4 8.96 15.90 15.16
C LEU A 4 7.80 14.93 15.43
N MET A 5 6.99 15.19 16.46
CA MET A 5 5.80 14.39 16.76
C MET A 5 4.80 14.43 15.60
N LEU A 6 4.59 15.60 14.98
CA LEU A 6 3.72 15.75 13.82
C LEU A 6 4.24 14.99 12.60
N ILE A 7 5.55 14.99 12.33
CA ILE A 7 6.15 14.20 11.25
C ILE A 7 5.92 12.71 11.49
N VAL A 8 6.21 12.23 12.71
CA VAL A 8 6.02 10.80 13.07
C VAL A 8 4.55 10.39 12.97
N LEU A 9 3.64 11.23 13.46
CA LEU A 9 2.20 11.00 13.36
C LEU A 9 1.72 11.00 11.91
N SER A 10 2.14 11.99 11.12
CA SER A 10 1.82 12.08 9.68
C SER A 10 2.30 10.87 8.92
N TYR A 11 3.51 10.40 9.20
CA TYR A 11 4.04 9.15 8.62
C TYR A 11 3.17 7.95 8.97
N PHE A 12 2.79 7.80 10.25
CA PHE A 12 1.93 6.69 10.67
C PHE A 12 0.55 6.74 10.03
N ILE A 13 -0.05 7.93 9.91
CA ILE A 13 -1.32 8.13 9.21
C ILE A 13 -1.17 7.76 7.73
N ALA A 14 -0.10 8.18 7.06
CA ALA A 14 0.16 7.83 5.65
C ALA A 14 0.31 6.31 5.45
N VAL A 15 0.95 5.61 6.39
CA VAL A 15 1.01 4.14 6.39
C VAL A 15 -0.38 3.52 6.53
N CYS A 16 -1.22 4.05 7.42
CA CYS A 16 -2.60 3.56 7.60
C CYS A 16 -3.46 3.80 6.36
N ILE A 17 -3.35 4.98 5.74
CA ILE A 17 -4.04 5.31 4.49
C ILE A 17 -3.58 4.37 3.37
N GLY A 18 -2.28 4.15 3.23
CA GLY A 18 -1.76 3.23 2.21
C GLY A 18 -2.22 1.80 2.42
N TRP A 19 -2.24 1.33 3.68
CA TRP A 19 -2.81 0.02 4.00
C TRP A 19 -4.29 -0.06 3.62
N PHE A 20 -5.07 0.97 3.97
CA PHE A 20 -6.49 1.04 3.69
C PHE A 20 -6.74 1.03 2.18
N ILE A 21 -6.10 1.91 1.41
CA ILE A 21 -6.25 1.93 -0.05
C ILE A 21 -5.98 0.55 -0.64
N HIS A 22 -4.87 -0.10 -0.26
CA HIS A 22 -4.55 -1.43 -0.74
C HIS A 22 -5.59 -2.49 -0.35
N PHE A 23 -6.08 -2.47 0.90
CA PHE A 23 -7.20 -3.30 1.33
C PHE A 23 -8.45 -3.08 0.46
N PHE A 24 -8.80 -1.84 0.15
CA PHE A 24 -9.92 -1.52 -0.75
C PHE A 24 -9.70 -2.01 -2.18
N LEU A 25 -8.46 -2.00 -2.67
CA LEU A 25 -8.08 -2.59 -3.95
C LEU A 25 -8.23 -4.11 -3.98
N HIS A 26 -8.43 -4.76 -2.84
CA HIS A 26 -8.77 -6.17 -2.76
C HIS A 26 -10.24 -6.43 -2.46
N CYS A 27 -11.01 -5.43 -2.04
CA CYS A 27 -12.41 -5.60 -1.66
C CYS A 27 -13.35 -5.60 -2.88
N GLU A 28 -14.30 -6.52 -2.89
CA GLU A 28 -15.45 -6.46 -3.78
C GLU A 28 -16.49 -5.49 -3.20
N PHE A 29 -16.32 -4.19 -3.47
CA PHE A 29 -17.19 -3.14 -2.95
C PHE A 29 -18.32 -2.80 -3.93
N PHE A 30 -19.58 -3.09 -3.55
CA PHE A 30 -20.80 -2.57 -4.19
C PHE A 30 -20.81 -2.62 -5.73
N GLY A 31 -20.29 -3.70 -6.34
CA GLY A 31 -20.29 -3.90 -7.79
C GLY A 31 -19.26 -3.07 -8.58
N ILE A 32 -18.42 -2.25 -7.91
CA ILE A 32 -17.35 -1.51 -8.57
C ILE A 32 -16.11 -2.42 -8.69
N PRO A 33 -15.66 -2.76 -9.91
CA PRO A 33 -14.59 -3.72 -10.12
C PRO A 33 -13.19 -3.11 -9.95
N VAL A 34 -12.97 -2.20 -8.99
CA VAL A 34 -11.65 -1.60 -8.73
C VAL A 34 -10.61 -2.68 -8.44
N TYR A 35 -11.01 -3.71 -7.70
CA TYR A 35 -10.14 -4.85 -7.42
C TYR A 35 -9.67 -5.60 -8.68
N LYS A 36 -10.42 -5.55 -9.78
CA LYS A 36 -10.00 -6.20 -11.04
C LYS A 36 -8.78 -5.50 -11.62
N TYR A 37 -8.69 -4.17 -11.49
CA TYR A 37 -7.53 -3.42 -11.97
C TYR A 37 -6.28 -3.83 -11.19
N HIS A 38 -6.34 -3.81 -9.86
CA HIS A 38 -5.23 -4.21 -9.01
C HIS A 38 -4.87 -5.69 -9.19
N LEU A 39 -5.84 -6.62 -9.15
CA LEU A 39 -5.54 -8.04 -9.35
C LEU A 39 -4.99 -8.35 -10.75
N PHE A 40 -5.44 -7.65 -11.80
CA PHE A 40 -4.99 -7.89 -13.16
C PHE A 40 -3.65 -7.19 -13.47
N ALA A 41 -3.49 -5.93 -13.10
CA ALA A 41 -2.26 -5.16 -13.30
C ALA A 41 -1.13 -5.71 -12.43
N HIS A 42 -1.45 -6.05 -11.18
CA HIS A 42 -0.46 -6.25 -10.14
C HIS A 42 -0.29 -7.73 -9.73
N HIS A 43 -1.38 -8.46 -9.49
CA HIS A 43 -1.28 -9.85 -9.00
C HIS A 43 -1.05 -10.88 -10.10
N ARG A 44 -1.70 -10.75 -11.27
CA ARG A 44 -1.68 -11.78 -12.32
C ARG A 44 -0.34 -11.92 -13.04
N ASN A 45 0.43 -10.84 -13.13
CA ASN A 45 1.57 -10.75 -14.04
C ASN A 45 2.93 -10.61 -13.34
N MET A 46 3.10 -11.28 -12.19
CA MET A 46 4.31 -11.26 -11.33
C MET A 46 5.65 -11.48 -12.05
N GLN A 47 5.65 -11.91 -13.31
CA GLN A 47 6.84 -12.21 -14.10
C GLN A 47 7.06 -11.30 -15.33
N ILE A 48 6.13 -10.43 -15.68
CA ILE A 48 6.16 -9.73 -16.98
C ILE A 48 5.95 -8.24 -16.76
N ALA A 49 7.03 -7.50 -16.52
CA ALA A 49 7.05 -6.03 -16.49
C ALA A 49 7.08 -5.42 -17.92
N HIS A 50 6.57 -6.11 -18.94
CA HIS A 50 6.85 -5.79 -20.36
C HIS A 50 5.63 -5.88 -21.30
N HIS A 51 4.41 -5.60 -20.83
CA HIS A 51 3.24 -5.53 -21.71
C HIS A 51 2.54 -4.17 -21.61
N SER A 52 2.29 -3.55 -22.76
CA SER A 52 1.63 -2.24 -22.92
C SER A 52 0.23 -2.17 -22.27
N ASP A 53 -0.45 -3.31 -22.12
CA ASP A 53 -1.72 -3.36 -21.38
C ASP A 53 -1.52 -3.17 -19.87
N LEU A 54 -0.38 -3.59 -19.31
CA LEU A 54 -0.04 -3.37 -17.90
C LEU A 54 0.09 -1.89 -17.59
N ASP A 55 0.66 -1.11 -18.51
CA ASP A 55 0.81 0.34 -18.34
C ASP A 55 -0.56 1.01 -18.16
N ARG A 56 -1.58 0.58 -18.93
CA ARG A 56 -2.92 1.16 -18.83
C ARG A 56 -3.61 0.84 -17.49
N TYR A 57 -3.62 -0.42 -17.07
CA TYR A 57 -4.26 -0.80 -15.80
C TYR A 57 -3.49 -0.26 -14.59
N SER A 58 -2.15 -0.23 -14.68
CA SER A 58 -1.27 0.39 -13.69
C SER A 58 -1.54 1.88 -13.56
N ILE A 59 -1.63 2.63 -14.66
CA ILE A 59 -1.94 4.07 -14.64
C ILE A 59 -3.29 4.33 -13.95
N ILE A 60 -4.33 3.54 -14.25
CA ILE A 60 -5.63 3.69 -13.60
C ILE A 60 -5.53 3.45 -12.09
N GLU A 61 -4.82 2.40 -11.68
CA GLU A 61 -4.55 2.13 -10.27
C GLU A 61 -3.83 3.30 -9.60
N HIS A 62 -2.80 3.87 -10.25
CA HIS A 62 -2.08 5.04 -9.75
C HIS A 62 -3.00 6.27 -9.60
N PHE A 63 -3.89 6.52 -10.56
CA PHE A 63 -4.86 7.61 -10.44
C PHE A 63 -5.81 7.42 -9.27
N ILE A 64 -6.26 6.19 -9.00
CA ILE A 64 -7.09 5.87 -7.83
C ILE A 64 -6.31 6.20 -6.55
N TRP A 65 -5.07 5.73 -6.44
CA TRP A 65 -4.18 6.04 -5.31
C TRP A 65 -4.01 7.55 -5.10
N LEU A 66 -3.65 8.29 -6.15
CA LEU A 66 -3.43 9.73 -6.09
C LEU A 66 -4.71 10.50 -5.75
N ALA A 67 -5.87 10.06 -6.24
CA ALA A 67 -7.15 10.67 -5.90
C ALA A 67 -7.46 10.52 -4.40
N PHE A 68 -7.26 9.33 -3.82
CA PHE A 68 -7.46 9.14 -2.37
C PHE A 68 -6.50 9.97 -1.53
N ILE A 69 -5.21 10.02 -1.91
CA ILE A 69 -4.21 10.85 -1.23
C ILE A 69 -4.59 12.33 -1.33
N GLY A 70 -4.91 12.82 -2.53
CA GLY A 70 -5.27 14.22 -2.75
C GLY A 70 -6.53 14.65 -2.00
N VAL A 71 -7.54 13.78 -1.90
CA VAL A 71 -8.73 14.04 -1.07
C VAL A 71 -8.35 14.13 0.41
N CYS A 72 -7.49 13.24 0.91
CA CYS A 72 -7.03 13.28 2.31
C CYS A 72 -6.23 14.57 2.60
N GLU A 73 -5.34 14.96 1.69
CA GLU A 73 -4.55 16.20 1.81
C GLU A 73 -5.44 17.45 1.78
N LEU A 74 -6.43 17.50 0.89
CA LEU A 74 -7.40 18.59 0.84
C LEU A 74 -8.20 18.71 2.14
N LEU A 75 -8.66 17.58 2.69
CA LEU A 75 -9.35 17.57 3.99
C LEU A 75 -8.46 18.08 5.11
N VAL A 76 -7.19 17.67 5.15
CA VAL A 76 -6.22 18.16 6.14
C VAL A 76 -5.98 19.66 6.00
N LEU A 77 -5.84 20.17 4.78
CA LEU A 77 -5.65 21.59 4.51
C LEU A 77 -6.82 22.46 4.98
N ILE A 78 -8.05 21.93 4.89
CA ILE A 78 -9.28 22.62 5.34
C ILE A 78 -9.43 22.56 6.88
N LEU A 79 -9.09 21.43 7.49
CA LEU A 79 -9.41 21.16 8.90
C LEU A 79 -8.30 21.55 9.89
N ILE A 80 -7.06 21.71 9.42
CA ILE A 80 -5.88 21.88 10.27
C ILE A 80 -5.15 23.18 9.90
N PRO A 81 -4.53 23.90 10.86
CA PRO A 81 -3.69 25.05 10.55
C PRO A 81 -2.66 24.78 9.45
N PHE A 82 -2.49 25.76 8.56
CA PHE A 82 -1.70 25.64 7.34
C PHE A 82 -0.29 25.06 7.54
N GLU A 83 0.41 25.49 8.61
CA GLU A 83 1.75 25.01 8.93
C GLU A 83 1.80 23.49 9.18
N TYR A 84 0.81 22.95 9.90
CA TYR A 84 0.72 21.53 10.20
C TYR A 84 0.19 20.73 9.01
N ALA A 85 -0.73 21.32 8.23
CA ALA A 85 -1.19 20.74 6.98
C ALA A 85 -0.02 20.57 6.00
N LEU A 86 0.87 21.56 5.90
CA LEU A 86 2.05 21.49 5.05
C LEU A 86 3.01 20.37 5.49
N ILE A 87 3.25 20.20 6.79
CA ILE A 87 4.04 19.08 7.32
C ILE A 87 3.42 17.74 6.93
N PHE A 88 2.11 17.61 7.07
CA PHE A 88 1.38 16.39 6.69
C PHE A 88 1.56 16.11 5.20
N MET A 89 1.29 17.09 4.33
CA MET A 89 1.40 16.96 2.86
C MET A 89 2.81 16.58 2.41
N ILE A 90 3.85 17.22 2.96
CA ILE A 90 5.23 16.85 2.63
C ILE A 90 5.52 15.41 3.07
N THR A 91 5.06 15.02 4.27
CA THR A 91 5.28 13.68 4.81
C THR A 91 4.53 12.61 4.01
N SER A 92 3.28 12.86 3.61
CA SER A 92 2.48 11.94 2.78
C SER A 92 3.09 11.77 1.39
N ILE A 93 3.53 12.85 0.75
CA ILE A 93 4.20 12.79 -0.56
C ILE A 93 5.51 12.00 -0.47
N LEU A 94 6.36 12.29 0.52
CA LEU A 94 7.61 11.53 0.73
C LEU A 94 7.34 10.06 1.00
N TYR A 95 6.31 9.75 1.81
CA TYR A 95 5.88 8.38 2.04
C TYR A 95 5.41 7.72 0.74
N ALA A 96 4.58 8.38 -0.07
CA ALA A 96 4.06 7.84 -1.32
C ALA A 96 5.20 7.52 -2.30
N VAL A 97 6.16 8.43 -2.49
CA VAL A 97 7.34 8.21 -3.35
C VAL A 97 8.17 7.02 -2.85
N MET A 98 8.47 6.98 -1.55
CA MET A 98 9.21 5.88 -0.95
C MET A 98 8.46 4.55 -1.08
N PHE A 99 7.14 4.57 -0.86
CA PHE A 99 6.26 3.41 -1.01
C PHE A 99 6.32 2.88 -2.43
N TYR A 100 6.10 3.71 -3.45
CA TYR A 100 6.17 3.32 -4.85
C TYR A 100 7.54 2.71 -5.20
N TYR A 101 8.63 3.35 -4.78
CA TYR A 101 9.97 2.84 -5.02
C TYR A 101 10.21 1.47 -4.38
N ILE A 102 9.84 1.30 -3.10
CA ILE A 102 10.02 0.02 -2.39
C ILE A 102 9.12 -1.06 -3.01
N HIS A 103 7.89 -0.69 -3.38
CA HIS A 103 6.89 -1.57 -3.95
C HIS A 103 7.27 -2.09 -5.34
N ASP A 104 7.86 -1.26 -6.18
CA ASP A 104 8.39 -1.72 -7.46
C ASP A 104 9.58 -2.68 -7.25
N ASN A 105 10.44 -2.35 -6.29
CA ASN A 105 11.63 -3.14 -6.00
C ASN A 105 11.36 -4.55 -5.46
N VAL A 106 10.21 -4.81 -4.83
CA VAL A 106 9.87 -6.16 -4.34
C VAL A 106 9.59 -7.14 -5.49
N HIS A 107 9.28 -6.64 -6.70
CA HIS A 107 9.07 -7.45 -7.91
C HIS A 107 10.37 -7.79 -8.63
N PHE A 108 11.42 -6.97 -8.50
CA PHE A 108 12.71 -7.27 -9.15
C PHE A 108 13.43 -8.44 -8.48
N LYS A 109 13.79 -9.46 -9.28
CA LYS A 109 14.66 -10.57 -8.84
C LYS A 109 15.93 -10.04 -8.16
N HIS A 110 16.60 -9.06 -8.79
CA HIS A 110 17.87 -8.47 -8.35
C HIS A 110 17.75 -6.98 -7.96
N SER A 111 16.92 -6.65 -6.97
CA SER A 111 16.88 -5.29 -6.38
C SER A 111 18.14 -4.99 -5.55
N PHE A 112 18.65 -3.75 -5.64
CA PHE A 112 19.69 -3.21 -4.73
C PHE A 112 19.28 -3.30 -3.26
N LEU A 113 17.98 -3.21 -2.96
CA LEU A 113 17.46 -3.28 -1.60
C LEU A 113 17.59 -4.68 -0.97
N ASN A 114 17.86 -5.73 -1.76
CA ASN A 114 18.06 -7.09 -1.25
C ASN A 114 19.23 -7.23 -0.26
N GLN A 115 20.15 -6.26 -0.22
CA GLN A 115 21.21 -6.24 0.81
C GLN A 115 20.65 -6.04 2.22
N PHE A 116 19.49 -5.38 2.36
CA PHE A 116 18.90 -5.06 3.65
C PHE A 116 17.98 -6.18 4.16
N LYS A 117 18.22 -6.67 5.39
CA LYS A 117 17.46 -7.76 6.02
C LYS A 117 15.96 -7.45 6.15
N TRP A 118 15.61 -6.20 6.45
CA TRP A 118 14.21 -5.78 6.59
C TRP A 118 13.48 -5.84 5.24
N PHE A 119 14.15 -5.46 4.15
CA PHE A 119 13.57 -5.47 2.81
C PHE A 119 13.38 -6.91 2.32
N ARG A 120 14.35 -7.81 2.53
CA ARG A 120 14.17 -9.24 2.20
C ARG A 120 12.95 -9.86 2.88
N ARG A 121 12.69 -9.50 4.14
CA ARG A 121 11.50 -9.94 4.89
C ARG A 121 10.21 -9.34 4.32
N LEU A 122 10.22 -8.04 4.01
CA LEU A 122 9.10 -7.35 3.36
C LEU A 122 8.76 -8.01 2.02
N LYS A 123 9.78 -8.20 1.17
CA LYS A 123 9.67 -8.88 -0.13
C LYS A 123 9.11 -10.29 0.01
N ALA A 124 9.59 -11.10 0.94
CA ALA A 124 9.05 -12.44 1.16
C ALA A 124 7.56 -12.41 1.54
N ARG A 125 7.15 -11.48 2.42
CA ARG A 125 5.73 -11.29 2.78
C ARG A 125 4.90 -10.83 1.57
N HIS A 126 5.47 -9.95 0.73
CA HIS A 126 4.84 -9.49 -0.51
C HIS A 126 4.60 -10.61 -1.49
N LEU A 127 5.60 -11.45 -1.72
CA LEU A 127 5.44 -12.57 -2.62
C LEU A 127 4.43 -13.60 -2.08
N ILE A 128 4.30 -13.76 -0.76
CA ILE A 128 3.23 -14.58 -0.16
C ILE A 128 1.86 -13.95 -0.39
N HIS A 129 1.74 -12.64 -0.20
CA HIS A 129 0.53 -11.88 -0.50
C HIS A 129 0.16 -12.02 -1.97
N HIS A 130 1.09 -11.83 -2.90
CA HIS A 130 0.83 -12.03 -4.32
C HIS A 130 0.37 -13.45 -4.66
N ARG A 131 0.95 -14.46 -4.01
CA ARG A 131 0.63 -15.87 -4.29
C ARG A 131 -0.77 -16.29 -3.81
N HIS A 132 -1.27 -15.69 -2.73
CA HIS A 132 -2.50 -16.12 -2.07
C HIS A 132 -3.56 -15.02 -1.94
N GLY A 133 -3.19 -13.78 -2.24
CA GLY A 133 -4.01 -12.60 -2.14
C GLY A 133 -5.01 -12.57 -3.28
N GLY A 134 -6.25 -12.88 -2.93
CA GLY A 134 -7.38 -12.84 -3.83
C GLY A 134 -8.30 -11.67 -3.52
N ILE A 135 -9.54 -11.83 -3.93
CA ILE A 135 -10.64 -10.91 -3.61
C ILE A 135 -11.01 -11.12 -2.14
N ILE A 136 -11.13 -10.03 -1.38
CA ILE A 136 -11.64 -10.03 -0.02
C ILE A 136 -13.16 -10.01 -0.08
N ARG A 137 -13.76 -11.06 0.49
CA ARG A 137 -15.19 -11.20 0.77
C ARG A 137 -15.36 -11.15 2.28
N PHE A 138 -16.17 -10.21 2.76
CA PHE A 138 -16.36 -9.95 4.21
C PHE A 138 -16.89 -11.15 5.02
N GLU A 139 -17.26 -12.25 4.37
CA GLU A 139 -17.72 -13.50 4.98
C GLU A 139 -16.59 -14.38 5.53
N LYS A 140 -15.33 -14.16 5.11
CA LYS A 140 -14.19 -15.03 5.47
C LYS A 140 -13.11 -14.28 6.26
N HIS A 141 -12.20 -15.05 6.86
CA HIS A 141 -11.06 -14.48 7.57
C HIS A 141 -10.07 -13.82 6.62
N LEU A 142 -9.69 -12.58 6.93
CA LEU A 142 -8.82 -11.75 6.10
C LEU A 142 -7.48 -12.42 5.77
N GLY A 143 -6.86 -13.11 6.73
CA GLY A 143 -5.61 -13.85 6.52
C GLY A 143 -5.71 -15.07 5.61
N GLU A 144 -6.92 -15.55 5.30
CA GLU A 144 -7.13 -16.68 4.38
C GLU A 144 -7.31 -16.19 2.93
N GLU A 145 -8.00 -15.06 2.75
CA GLU A 145 -8.28 -14.50 1.42
C GLU A 145 -7.20 -13.54 0.92
N CYS A 146 -6.64 -12.74 1.83
CA CYS A 146 -5.68 -11.70 1.48
C CYS A 146 -4.63 -11.55 2.59
N PRO A 147 -3.72 -12.52 2.72
CA PRO A 147 -2.71 -12.46 3.76
C PRO A 147 -1.71 -11.34 3.51
N ASN A 148 -1.18 -10.77 4.59
CA ASN A 148 -0.10 -9.78 4.58
C ASN A 148 -0.39 -8.58 3.67
N ILE A 149 -1.59 -7.99 3.76
CA ILE A 149 -2.04 -6.85 2.96
C ILE A 149 -1.04 -5.68 3.05
N ALA A 150 -0.39 -5.51 4.20
CA ALA A 150 0.47 -4.36 4.37
C ALA A 150 1.76 -4.44 3.57
N PHE A 151 1.91 -3.47 2.68
CA PHE A 151 3.17 -3.05 2.09
C PHE A 151 3.31 -1.55 2.33
N GLY A 152 4.19 -1.16 3.25
CA GLY A 152 4.30 0.24 3.68
C GLY A 152 5.45 0.49 4.65
N GLY A 153 6.45 -0.40 4.63
CA GLY A 153 7.55 -0.41 5.57
C GLY A 153 7.47 -1.54 6.61
N PRO A 154 8.61 -1.94 7.17
CA PRO A 154 8.74 -3.19 7.95
C PRO A 154 7.97 -3.21 9.28
N VAL A 155 7.56 -2.04 9.79
CA VAL A 155 6.98 -1.89 11.14
C VAL A 155 5.51 -1.51 11.09
N GLY A 156 5.17 -0.35 10.52
CA GLY A 156 3.79 0.17 10.55
C GLY A 156 2.80 -0.74 9.82
N GLY A 157 3.15 -1.19 8.61
CA GLY A 157 2.30 -2.11 7.87
C GLY A 157 2.07 -3.44 8.60
N ARG A 158 3.14 -4.04 9.13
CA ARG A 158 3.03 -5.30 9.88
C ARG A 158 2.16 -5.16 11.14
N PHE A 159 2.21 -4.02 11.79
CA PHE A 159 1.37 -3.73 12.95
C PHE A 159 -0.12 -3.78 12.57
N ILE A 160 -0.49 -3.15 11.45
CA ILE A 160 -1.88 -3.13 10.96
C ILE A 160 -2.34 -4.54 10.56
N ASP A 161 -1.50 -5.31 9.85
CA ASP A 161 -1.84 -6.70 9.50
C ASP A 161 -2.10 -7.57 10.75
N LYS A 162 -1.35 -7.36 11.83
CA LYS A 162 -1.58 -8.07 13.09
C LYS A 162 -2.87 -7.64 13.75
N LEU A 163 -3.10 -6.33 13.82
CA LEU A 163 -4.29 -5.74 14.42
C LEU A 163 -5.56 -6.26 13.74
N LEU A 164 -5.53 -6.37 12.41
CA LEU A 164 -6.66 -6.79 11.58
C LEU A 164 -6.65 -8.28 11.21
N LYS A 165 -5.77 -9.09 11.85
CA LYS A 165 -5.64 -10.54 11.63
C LYS A 165 -5.43 -10.94 10.15
N ALA A 166 -4.74 -10.08 9.39
CA ALA A 166 -4.27 -10.36 8.02
C ALA A 166 -2.92 -11.10 8.00
N GLU A 167 -2.18 -11.18 9.11
CA GLU A 167 -0.87 -11.86 9.15
C GLU A 167 -1.04 -13.39 9.07
N ARG A 168 -0.61 -14.00 7.96
CA ARG A 168 -0.46 -15.46 7.87
C ARG A 168 0.94 -15.86 8.35
N ARG A 169 1.01 -16.67 9.40
CA ARG A 169 2.25 -17.27 9.89
C ARG A 169 2.50 -18.55 9.07
N ASN A 170 3.66 -18.61 8.42
CA ASN A 170 4.18 -19.88 7.90
C ASN A 170 4.72 -20.72 9.05
#